data_AF-A0A7U4P8L8-F1
#
_entry.id   AF-A0A7U4P8L8-F1
#
_cell.length_a   1.000
_cell.length_b   1.000
_cell.length_c   1.000
_cell.angle_alpha   90.00
_cell.angle_beta   90.00
_cell.angle_gamma   90.00
#
_symmetry.space_group_name_H-M   'P 1'
#
loop_
_entity.id
_entity.type
_entity.pdbx_description
1 polymer ?
#
loop_
_entity_poly.entity_id
_entity_poly.type
_entity_poly.pdbx_seq_one_letter_code
_entity_poly.pdbx_strand_id
1 'polypeptide(L)'
;MRTTGSSGAMTLLTEFDPADGRELRSLRLAATEDGKSVLLIEVDERKPGIHREVRYEITPAELIAAIRSHGAELPGETHGTIPLARTTTH
;
A
#
# COMPACT_ATOMS: atom_id res chain seq x y z
N MET A 1 -3.27 13.03 -21.23
CA MET A 1 -3.83 12.13 -20.19
C MET A 1 -3.97 12.96 -18.92
N ARG A 2 -5.18 13.09 -18.34
CA ARG A 2 -5.41 13.86 -17.12
C ARG A 2 -5.64 12.86 -15.99
N THR A 3 -4.62 12.60 -15.19
CA THR A 3 -4.73 11.79 -13.98
C THR A 3 -5.24 12.69 -12.87
N THR A 4 -6.44 12.44 -12.35
CA THR A 4 -6.81 12.97 -11.04
C THR A 4 -5.93 12.26 -10.02
N GLY A 5 -5.17 13.00 -9.21
CA GLY A 5 -4.41 12.39 -8.11
C GLY A 5 -5.33 11.51 -7.27
N SER A 6 -4.88 10.31 -6.92
CA SER A 6 -5.60 9.48 -5.95
C SER A 6 -5.80 10.31 -4.69
N SER A 7 -7.02 10.40 -4.17
CA SER A 7 -7.30 11.13 -2.92
C SER A 7 -7.82 10.15 -1.88
N GLY A 8 -7.13 10.02 -0.76
CA GLY A 8 -7.57 9.17 0.33
C GLY A 8 -6.43 8.70 1.21
N ALA A 9 -6.77 8.34 2.44
CA ALA A 9 -5.90 7.63 3.36
C ALA A 9 -6.56 6.31 3.73
N MET A 10 -5.79 5.22 3.68
CA MET A 10 -6.21 3.89 4.11
C MET A 10 -5.45 3.54 5.38
N THR A 11 -6.17 3.17 6.44
CA THR A 11 -5.53 2.53 7.60
C THR A 11 -5.23 1.08 7.26
N LEU A 12 -3.96 0.70 7.30
CA LEU A 12 -3.48 -0.66 7.02
C LEU A 12 -3.47 -1.52 8.28
N LEU A 13 -3.14 -0.90 9.42
CA LEU A 13 -3.03 -1.56 10.71
C LEU A 13 -3.33 -0.57 11.82
N THR A 14 -4.05 -1.03 12.84
CA THR A 14 -4.13 -0.39 14.14
C THR A 14 -3.88 -1.46 15.20
N GLU A 15 -2.93 -1.20 16.08
CA GLU A 15 -2.60 -2.03 17.23
C GLU A 15 -3.16 -1.38 18.48
N PHE A 16 -3.81 -2.18 19.32
CA PHE A 16 -4.41 -1.73 20.57
C PHE A 16 -3.77 -2.44 21.76
N ASP A 17 -3.70 -1.73 22.89
CA ASP A 17 -3.27 -2.28 24.16
C ASP A 17 -4.33 -3.28 24.66
N PRO A 18 -3.94 -4.51 25.02
CA PRO A 18 -4.90 -5.52 25.47
C PRO A 18 -5.50 -5.22 26.85
N ALA A 19 -4.88 -4.37 27.66
CA ALA A 19 -5.34 -4.07 29.02
C ALA A 19 -6.46 -3.01 29.04
N ASP A 20 -6.34 -1.96 28.23
CA ASP A 20 -7.26 -0.81 28.26
C ASP A 20 -7.83 -0.41 26.89
N GLY A 21 -7.45 -1.09 25.81
CA GLY A 21 -7.93 -0.83 24.45
C GLY A 21 -7.38 0.45 23.83
N ARG A 22 -6.37 1.08 24.44
CA ARG A 22 -5.71 2.28 23.89
C ARG A 22 -4.99 1.96 22.58
N GLU A 23 -5.06 2.86 21.61
CA GLU A 23 -4.24 2.72 20.39
C GLU A 23 -2.75 2.84 20.74
N LEU A 24 -1.96 1.87 20.29
CA LEU A 24 -0.52 1.80 20.52
C LEU A 24 0.26 2.16 19.25
N ARG A 25 -0.26 1.79 18.09
CA ARG A 25 0.42 2.01 16.81
C ARG A 25 -0.59 2.00 15.68
N SER A 26 -0.40 2.86 14.69
CA SER A 26 -1.10 2.76 13.42
C SER A 26 -0.18 2.92 12.21
N LEU A 27 -0.54 2.21 11.15
CA LEU A 27 0.08 2.30 9.83
C LEU A 27 -0.98 2.78 8.83
N ARG A 28 -0.69 3.86 8.12
CA ARG A 28 -1.62 4.46 7.14
C ARG A 28 -0.91 4.67 5.81
N LEU A 29 -1.60 4.36 4.72
CA LEU A 29 -1.15 4.67 3.36
C LEU A 29 -1.95 5.86 2.84
N ALA A 30 -1.28 6.92 2.41
CA ALA A 30 -1.92 8.13 1.90
C ALA A 30 -1.30 8.55 0.57
N ALA A 31 -2.10 9.06 -0.37
CA ALA A 31 -1.56 9.72 -1.55
C ALA A 31 -1.12 11.16 -1.21
N THR A 32 -0.06 11.66 -1.87
CA THR A 32 0.31 13.08 -1.76
C THR A 32 -0.66 13.97 -2.54
N GLU A 33 -0.78 15.24 -2.13
CA GLU A 33 -1.69 16.20 -2.78
C GLU A 33 -1.38 16.41 -4.27
N ASP A 34 -0.09 16.34 -4.63
CA ASP A 34 0.35 16.46 -6.02
C ASP A 34 0.19 15.17 -6.85
N GLY A 35 -0.22 14.08 -6.19
CA GLY A 35 -0.46 12.76 -6.79
C GLY A 35 0.79 12.06 -7.32
N LYS A 36 2.00 12.55 -7.00
CA LYS A 36 3.25 11.97 -7.54
C LYS A 36 3.79 10.82 -6.71
N SER A 37 3.41 10.74 -5.43
CA SER A 37 3.91 9.74 -4.50
C SER A 37 2.82 9.27 -3.55
N VAL A 38 3.14 8.22 -2.80
CA VAL A 38 2.36 7.74 -1.67
C VAL A 38 3.24 7.73 -0.42
N LEU A 39 2.62 8.04 0.71
CA LEU A 39 3.21 8.05 2.02
C LEU A 39 2.75 6.83 2.80
N LEU A 40 3.70 6.06 3.34
CA LEU A 40 3.45 5.15 4.46
C LEU A 40 3.74 5.92 5.74
N ILE A 41 2.71 6.16 6.52
CA ILE A 41 2.76 6.91 7.78
C ILE A 41 2.67 5.89 8.91
N GLU A 42 3.71 5.86 9.74
CA GLU A 42 3.76 5.07 10.97
C GLU A 42 3.65 5.99 12.17
N VAL A 43 2.63 5.76 13.00
CA VAL A 43 2.45 6.43 14.29
C VAL A 43 2.66 5.38 15.39
N ASP A 44 3.57 5.66 16.32
CA ASP A 44 3.84 4.83 17.50
C ASP A 44 3.60 5.64 18.78
N GLU A 45 2.68 5.17 19.60
CA GLU A 45 2.26 5.72 20.89
C GLU A 45 2.44 4.71 22.05
N ARG A 46 3.24 3.66 21.83
CA ARG A 46 3.45 2.60 22.84
C ARG A 46 4.03 3.16 24.14
N LYS A 47 4.93 4.14 24.03
CA LYS A 47 5.47 4.83 25.20
C LYS A 47 4.49 5.93 25.65
N PRO A 48 3.93 5.87 26.88
CA PRO A 48 2.99 6.88 27.35
C PRO A 48 3.56 8.30 27.26
N GLY A 49 2.76 9.21 26.72
CA GLY A 49 3.14 10.61 26.54
C GLY A 49 4.13 10.88 25.40
N ILE A 50 4.50 9.86 24.61
CA ILE A 50 5.34 10.04 23.41
C ILE A 50 4.52 9.67 22.18
N HIS A 51 4.36 10.65 21.29
CA HIS A 51 3.83 10.46 19.94
C HIS A 51 5.01 10.49 18.97
N ARG A 52 5.30 9.35 18.34
CA ARG A 52 6.34 9.25 17.31
C ARG A 52 5.70 9.00 15.97
N GLU A 53 5.82 9.95 15.07
CA GLU A 53 5.38 9.81 13.68
C GLU A 53 6.57 9.74 12.73
N VAL A 54 6.56 8.75 11.84
CA VAL A 54 7.53 8.60 10.75
C VAL A 54 6.78 8.48 9.44
N ARG A 55 7.23 9.22 8.42
CA ARG A 55 6.65 9.20 7.07
C ARG A 55 7.69 8.68 6.08
N TYR A 56 7.34 7.65 5.34
CA TYR A 56 8.14 7.10 4.25
C TYR A 56 7.46 7.41 2.93
N GLU A 57 8.21 7.96 1.99
CA GLU A 57 7.70 8.32 0.66
C GLU A 57 8.20 7.32 -0.38
N ILE A 58 7.31 6.93 -1.30
CA ILE A 58 7.61 6.04 -2.42
C ILE A 58 6.75 6.42 -3.63
N THR A 59 7.26 6.23 -4.85
CA THR A 59 6.44 6.44 -6.05
C THR A 59 5.43 5.31 -6.22
N PRO A 60 4.30 5.53 -6.94
CA PRO A 60 3.36 4.45 -7.24
C PRO A 60 4.00 3.29 -8.01
N ALA A 61 4.95 3.58 -8.91
CA ALA A 61 5.65 2.57 -9.69
C ALA A 61 6.54 1.68 -8.82
N GLU A 62 7.28 2.27 -7.89
CA GLU A 62 8.12 1.53 -6.94
C GLU A 62 7.27 0.71 -5.96
N LEU A 63 6.14 1.26 -5.49
CA LEU A 63 5.21 0.50 -4.64
C LEU A 63 4.66 -0.72 -5.38
N ILE A 64 4.21 -0.57 -6.63
CA ILE A 64 3.76 -1.68 -7.46
C ILE A 64 4.87 -2.71 -7.67
N ALA A 65 6.10 -2.25 -7.95
CA ALA A 65 7.25 -3.14 -8.12
C ALA A 65 7.55 -3.92 -6.83
N ALA A 66 7.46 -3.28 -5.66
CA ALA A 66 7.63 -3.93 -4.36
C ALA A 66 6.54 -4.99 -4.12
N ILE A 67 5.27 -4.68 -4.42
CA ILE A 67 4.16 -5.64 -4.29
C ILE A 67 4.33 -6.81 -5.26
N ARG A 68 4.76 -6.58 -6.50
CA ARG A 68 4.98 -7.66 -7.47
C ARG A 68 6.16 -8.58 -7.10
N SER A 69 7.16 -8.04 -6.40
CA SER A 69 8.34 -8.81 -6.00
C SER A 69 8.15 -9.58 -4.69
N HIS A 70 7.31 -9.09 -3.78
CA HIS A 70 7.17 -9.65 -2.43
C HIS A 70 5.74 -10.11 -2.08
N GLY A 71 4.74 -9.68 -2.84
CA GLY A 71 3.34 -10.08 -2.68
C GLY A 71 3.03 -11.42 -3.36
N ALA A 72 1.82 -11.91 -3.11
CA ALA A 72 1.29 -13.09 -3.78
C ALA A 72 0.13 -12.68 -4.69
N GLU A 73 0.07 -13.24 -5.90
CA GLU A 73 -1.13 -13.15 -6.73
C GLU A 73 -2.29 -13.89 -6.04
N LEU A 74 -3.48 -13.32 -6.08
CA LEU A 74 -4.66 -13.97 -5.52
C LEU A 74 -5.12 -15.09 -6.47
N PRO A 75 -5.51 -16.26 -5.94
CA PRO A 75 -5.99 -17.36 -6.77
C PRO A 75 -7.22 -16.93 -7.59
N GLY A 76 -7.17 -17.14 -8.90
CA GLY A 76 -8.24 -16.78 -9.84
C GLY A 76 -7.96 -15.51 -10.67
N GLU A 77 -6.91 -14.76 -10.37
CA GLU A 77 -6.46 -13.61 -11.15
C GLU A 77 -5.47 -14.04 -12.24
N THR A 78 -5.95 -14.65 -13.33
CA THR A 78 -5.07 -15.00 -14.47
C THR A 78 -4.64 -13.73 -15.20
N HIS A 79 -3.43 -13.22 -14.90
CA HIS A 79 -2.79 -12.22 -15.75
C HIS A 79 -2.46 -12.88 -17.08
N GLY A 80 -3.29 -12.60 -18.09
CA GLY A 80 -3.29 -13.30 -19.38
C GLY A 80 -1.93 -13.34 -20.08
N THR A 81 -1.14 -14.37 -19.80
CA THR A 81 -0.31 -15.00 -20.82
C THR A 81 -1.19 -16.01 -21.54
N ILE A 82 -2.04 -15.54 -22.46
CA ILE A 82 -2.54 -16.40 -23.53
C ILE A 82 -1.33 -16.62 -24.44
N PRO A 83 -0.77 -17.84 -24.56
CA PRO A 83 0.17 -18.10 -25.63
C PRO A 83 -0.62 -17.94 -26.92
N LEU A 84 -0.26 -16.98 -27.78
CA LEU A 84 -0.80 -16.93 -29.13
C LEU A 84 -0.45 -18.25 -29.80
N ALA A 85 -1.39 -19.19 -29.80
CA ALA A 85 -1.33 -20.37 -30.64
C ALA A 85 -1.28 -19.85 -32.07
N ARG A 86 -0.11 -20.00 -32.70
CA ARG A 86 0.06 -19.74 -34.14
C ARG A 86 -0.77 -20.80 -34.85
N THR A 87 -1.99 -20.45 -35.23
CA THR A 87 -2.80 -21.28 -36.12
C THR A 87 -2.16 -21.23 -37.50
N THR A 88 -1.37 -22.25 -37.82
CA THR A 88 -0.91 -22.52 -39.18
C THR A 88 -2.12 -22.93 -40.00
N THR A 89 -2.53 -22.10 -40.95
CA THR A 89 -3.49 -22.43 -42.01
C THR A 89 -2.91 -23.52 -42.91
N HIS A 90 -3.73 -24.51 -43.26
CA HIS A 90 -3.47 -25.47 -44.33
C HIS A 90 -4.69 -25.61 -45.24
#